data_AF-A0A5E4D7L8-F1
#
_entry.id   AF-A0A5E4D7L8-F1
#
_cell.length_a   1.000
_cell.length_b   1.000
_cell.length_c   1.000
_cell.angle_alpha   90.00
_cell.angle_beta   90.00
_cell.angle_gamma   90.00
#
_symmetry.space_group_name_H-M   'P 1'
#
loop_
_entity.id
_entity.type
_entity.pdbx_description
1 polymer ?
#
loop_
_entity_poly.entity_id
_entity_poly.type
_entity_poly.pdbx_seq_one_letter_code
_entity_poly.pdbx_strand_id
1 'polypeptide(L)'
;MLLAAKQMCKEFANLMAQDLSPLGNSHPALIQEPGVQSCLTHFSLITHGFGGPAICAAITTFQNYLLESLKRLDKMFLTSAGSGHGETKISEKDAKHQK
;
A
#
# COMPACT_ATOMS: atom_id res chain seq x y z
N MET A 1 1.45 -12.10 8.07
CA MET A 1 0.63 -10.87 8.14
C MET A 1 1.02 -9.86 7.04
N LEU A 2 2.28 -9.41 6.92
CA LEU A 2 2.69 -8.45 5.85
C LEU A 2 2.45 -8.93 4.41
N LEU A 3 2.69 -10.22 4.13
CA LEU A 3 2.45 -10.80 2.80
C LEU A 3 0.97 -10.69 2.39
N ALA A 4 0.06 -10.94 3.35
CA ALA A 4 -1.39 -10.84 3.13
C ALA A 4 -1.81 -9.39 2.90
N ALA A 5 -1.26 -8.43 3.66
CA ALA A 5 -1.51 -7.00 3.44
C ALA A 5 -1.08 -6.56 2.04
N LYS A 6 0.10 -7.00 1.57
CA LYS A 6 0.58 -6.73 0.21
C LYS A 6 -0.36 -7.30 -0.85
N GLN A 7 -0.92 -8.49 -0.63
CA GLN A 7 -1.88 -9.09 -1.56
C GLN A 7 -3.20 -8.31 -1.60
N MET A 8 -3.75 -7.94 -0.44
CA MET A 8 -4.98 -7.12 -0.38
C MET A 8 -4.80 -5.78 -1.10
N CYS A 9 -3.64 -5.14 -0.96
CA CYS A 9 -3.33 -3.90 -1.68
C CYS A 9 -3.37 -4.10 -3.20
N LYS A 10 -2.94 -5.26 -3.71
CA LYS A 10 -2.95 -5.56 -5.13
C LYS A 10 -4.37 -5.80 -5.64
N GLU A 11 -5.17 -6.58 -4.92
CA GLU A 11 -6.58 -6.80 -5.26
C GLU A 11 -7.38 -5.50 -5.25
N PHE A 12 -7.13 -4.63 -4.27
CA PHE A 12 -7.81 -3.34 -4.20
C PHE A 12 -7.43 -2.41 -5.34
N ALA A 13 -6.14 -2.33 -5.73
CA ALA A 13 -5.74 -1.58 -6.92
C ALA A 13 -6.37 -2.15 -8.20
N ASN A 14 -6.49 -3.47 -8.31
CA ASN A 14 -7.12 -4.13 -9.45
C ASN A 14 -8.64 -3.86 -9.51
N LEU A 15 -9.30 -3.81 -8.35
CA LEU A 15 -10.71 -3.43 -8.23
C LEU A 15 -10.92 -1.99 -8.74
N MET A 16 -10.06 -1.05 -8.30
CA MET A 16 -10.10 0.34 -8.74
C MET A 16 -9.85 0.49 -10.24
N ALA A 17 -8.97 -0.33 -10.82
CA ALA A 17 -8.67 -0.32 -12.27
C ALA A 17 -9.82 -0.84 -13.15
N GLN A 18 -10.78 -1.55 -12.55
CA GLN A 18 -12.00 -2.02 -13.22
C GLN A 18 -13.16 -1.02 -13.11
N ASP A 19 -12.97 0.10 -12.42
CA ASP A 19 -13.98 1.16 -12.41
C ASP A 19 -14.12 1.75 -13.82
N LEU A 20 -15.17 1.35 -14.51
CA LEU A 20 -15.50 1.76 -15.88
C LEU A 20 -16.67 2.74 -15.88
N SER A 21 -16.73 3.57 -14.83
CA SER A 21 -17.70 4.65 -14.74
C SER A 21 -17.65 5.51 -16.00
N PRO A 22 -18.81 5.85 -16.59
CA PRO A 22 -18.88 6.45 -17.92
C PRO A 22 -18.30 7.87 -17.92
N LEU A 23 -16.98 7.95 -18.09
CA LEU A 23 -16.26 9.13 -18.55
C LEU A 23 -16.37 9.12 -20.09
N GLY A 24 -17.60 9.26 -20.61
CA GLY A 24 -17.93 9.15 -22.04
C GLY A 24 -18.76 7.91 -22.41
N ASN A 25 -19.36 7.92 -23.61
CA ASN A 25 -20.42 7.01 -24.10
C ASN A 25 -19.98 5.55 -24.36
N SER A 26 -18.94 5.07 -23.72
CA SER A 26 -18.55 3.66 -23.77
C SER A 26 -19.20 2.95 -22.60
N HIS A 27 -20.00 1.92 -22.87
CA HIS A 27 -20.51 0.99 -21.88
C HIS A 27 -19.62 -0.26 -21.91
N PRO A 28 -18.63 -0.41 -21.01
CA PRO A 28 -17.88 -1.66 -20.93
C PRO A 28 -18.71 -2.68 -20.15
N ALA A 29 -18.58 -3.95 -20.51
CA ALA A 29 -19.34 -5.02 -19.90
C ALA A 29 -19.13 -5.07 -18.36
N LEU A 30 -20.24 -5.13 -17.63
CA LEU A 30 -20.26 -5.27 -16.17
C LEU A 30 -19.71 -6.64 -15.77
N ILE A 31 -18.45 -6.68 -15.33
CA ILE A 31 -17.79 -7.88 -14.78
C ILE A 31 -17.93 -7.93 -13.24
N GLN A 32 -18.39 -6.84 -12.60
CA GLN A 32 -18.54 -6.73 -11.14
C GLN A 32 -20.00 -6.83 -10.66
N GLU A 33 -20.14 -7.18 -9.38
CA GLU A 33 -21.41 -7.15 -8.64
C GLU A 33 -21.99 -5.71 -8.68
N PRO A 34 -23.29 -5.53 -9.01
CA PRO A 34 -23.90 -4.22 -9.19
C PRO A 34 -23.67 -3.21 -8.05
N GLY A 35 -23.59 -3.67 -6.80
CA GLY A 35 -23.36 -2.81 -5.64
C GLY A 35 -21.96 -2.19 -5.63
N VAL A 36 -20.94 -2.97 -6.00
CA VAL A 36 -19.54 -2.49 -6.01
C VAL A 36 -19.32 -1.44 -7.09
N GLN A 37 -19.89 -1.67 -8.28
CA GLN A 37 -19.82 -0.69 -9.37
C GLN A 37 -20.52 0.63 -8.98
N SER A 38 -21.68 0.57 -8.30
CA SER A 38 -22.38 1.77 -7.85
C SER A 38 -21.53 2.64 -6.93
N CYS A 39 -20.83 2.03 -5.97
CA CYS A 39 -19.92 2.76 -5.08
C CYS A 39 -18.75 3.38 -5.84
N LEU A 40 -18.15 2.65 -6.78
CA LEU A 40 -17.03 3.16 -7.58
C LEU A 40 -17.47 4.31 -8.50
N THR A 41 -18.65 4.21 -9.12
CA THR A 41 -19.23 5.30 -9.91
C THR A 41 -19.55 6.52 -9.09
N HIS A 42 -20.15 6.36 -7.92
CA HIS A 42 -20.38 7.48 -7.02
C HIS A 42 -19.06 8.15 -6.63
N PHE A 43 -18.04 7.37 -6.28
CA PHE A 43 -16.71 7.86 -5.95
C PHE A 43 -16.05 8.62 -7.13
N SER A 44 -16.15 8.09 -8.34
CA SER A 44 -15.62 8.74 -9.55
C SER A 44 -16.31 10.09 -9.82
N LEU A 45 -17.63 10.16 -9.64
CA LEU A 45 -18.39 11.40 -9.80
C LEU A 45 -17.99 12.47 -8.77
N ILE A 46 -17.91 12.13 -7.48
CA ILE A 46 -17.57 13.11 -6.42
C ILE A 46 -16.10 13.54 -6.47
N THR A 47 -15.21 12.69 -6.99
CA THR A 47 -13.79 12.99 -7.14
C THR A 47 -13.42 13.47 -8.54
N HIS A 48 -14.41 13.74 -9.40
CA HIS A 48 -14.18 14.18 -10.78
C HIS A 48 -13.17 13.31 -11.56
N GLY A 49 -13.17 12.01 -11.29
CA GLY A 49 -12.29 11.03 -11.94
C GLY A 49 -10.83 11.01 -11.47
N PHE A 50 -10.37 11.95 -10.62
CA PHE A 50 -8.97 11.92 -10.12
C PHE A 50 -8.79 10.98 -8.91
N GLY A 51 -9.88 10.67 -8.19
CA GLY A 51 -9.81 9.89 -6.95
C GLY A 51 -9.24 8.49 -7.16
N GLY A 52 -9.60 7.83 -8.27
CA GLY A 52 -9.08 6.50 -8.61
C GLY A 52 -7.55 6.49 -8.75
N PRO A 53 -6.98 7.32 -9.66
CA PRO A 53 -5.54 7.50 -9.78
C PRO A 53 -4.84 7.87 -8.46
N ALA A 54 -5.44 8.76 -7.66
CA ALA A 54 -4.87 9.18 -6.37
C ALA A 54 -4.76 8.01 -5.38
N ILE A 55 -5.82 7.20 -5.25
CA ILE A 55 -5.82 6.00 -4.39
C ILE A 55 -4.80 4.97 -4.91
N CYS A 56 -4.74 4.72 -6.22
CA CYS A 56 -3.76 3.80 -6.80
C CYS A 56 -2.30 4.23 -6.51
N ALA A 57 -2.00 5.53 -6.58
CA ALA A 57 -0.69 6.07 -6.23
C ALA A 57 -0.36 5.87 -4.73
N ALA A 58 -1.33 6.11 -3.84
CA ALA A 58 -1.17 5.88 -2.41
C ALA A 58 -0.91 4.39 -2.09
N ILE A 59 -1.69 3.49 -2.70
CA ILE A 59 -1.51 2.04 -2.57
C ILE A 59 -0.13 1.61 -3.06
N THR A 60 0.33 2.14 -4.20
CA THR A 60 1.66 1.81 -4.75
C THR A 60 2.76 2.20 -3.77
N THR A 61 2.67 3.39 -3.19
CA THR A 61 3.60 3.84 -2.13
C THR A 61 3.58 2.88 -0.94
N PHE A 62 2.39 2.51 -0.48
CA PHE A 62 2.23 1.60 0.65
C PHE A 62 2.75 0.18 0.35
N GLN A 63 2.53 -0.34 -0.85
CA GLN A 63 3.08 -1.63 -1.29
C GLN A 63 4.61 -1.63 -1.26
N ASN A 64 5.25 -0.52 -1.67
CA ASN A 64 6.70 -0.36 -1.60
C ASN A 64 7.20 -0.35 -0.15
N TYR A 65 6.50 0.33 0.76
CA TYR A 65 6.81 0.29 2.19
C TYR A 65 6.71 -1.13 2.77
N LEU A 66 5.65 -1.87 2.45
CA LEU A 66 5.49 -3.26 2.89
C LEU A 66 6.61 -4.16 2.34
N LEU A 67 7.00 -3.96 1.08
CA LEU A 67 8.10 -4.70 0.47
C LEU A 67 9.43 -4.43 1.18
N GLU A 68 9.72 -3.17 1.51
CA GLU A 68 10.93 -2.84 2.26
C GLU A 68 10.91 -3.41 3.68
N SER A 69 9.75 -3.35 4.35
CA SER A 69 9.56 -3.93 5.69
C SER A 69 9.81 -5.44 5.69
N LEU A 70 9.37 -6.15 4.65
CA LEU A 70 9.65 -7.59 4.47
C LEU A 70 11.15 -7.86 4.30
N LYS A 71 11.86 -7.05 3.48
CA LYS A 71 13.31 -7.17 3.31
C LYS A 71 14.08 -6.97 4.62
N ARG A 72 13.65 -5.99 5.45
CA ARG A 72 14.26 -5.72 6.76
C ARG A 72 14.06 -6.91 7.72
N LEU A 73 12.87 -7.49 7.74
CA LEU A 73 12.56 -8.67 8.57
C LEU A 73 13.39 -9.89 8.16
N ASP A 74 13.50 -10.14 6.85
CA ASP A 74 14.30 -11.25 6.30
C ASP A 74 15.77 -11.13 6.69
N LYS A 75 16.34 -9.92 6.57
CA LYS A 75 17.72 -9.62 7.02
C LYS A 75 17.91 -9.84 8.52
N MET A 76 16.94 -9.45 9.36
CA MET A 76 17.00 -9.70 10.81
C MET A 76 16.95 -11.19 11.14
N PHE A 77 16.17 -11.97 10.41
CA PHE A 77 16.11 -13.42 10.61
C PHE A 77 17.42 -14.10 10.22
N LEU A 78 17.99 -13.72 9.07
CA LEU A 78 19.29 -14.24 8.61
C LEU A 78 20.46 -13.80 9.52
N THR A 79 20.43 -12.57 10.06
CA THR A 79 21.47 -12.12 10.99
C THR A 79 21.36 -12.78 12.36
N SER A 80 20.15 -13.13 12.80
CA SER A 80 19.90 -13.83 14.06
C SER A 80 20.30 -15.30 14.01
N ALA A 81 20.19 -15.95 12.84
CA ALA A 81 20.58 -17.35 12.67
C ALA A 81 22.12 -17.55 12.57
N GLY A 82 22.87 -16.48 12.29
CA GLY A 82 24.33 -16.51 12.12
C GLY A 82 25.15 -15.89 13.26
N SER A 83 24.51 -15.28 14.27
CA SER A 83 25.22 -14.57 15.33
C SER A 83 24.98 -15.19 16.70
N GLY A 84 25.81 -16.17 17.03
CA GLY A 84 26.24 -16.35 18.41
C GLY A 84 27.21 -15.23 18.77
N HIS A 85 26.90 -14.49 19.83
CA HIS A 85 27.81 -13.63 20.62
C HIS A 85 28.12 -12.21 20.10
N GLY A 86 27.91 -11.21 20.97
CA GLY A 86 28.62 -9.92 20.92
C GLY A 86 27.78 -8.71 21.30
N GLU A 87 27.84 -8.32 22.58
CA GLU A 87 27.29 -7.08 23.15
C GLU A 87 27.62 -5.83 22.32
N THR A 88 26.70 -4.87 22.25
CA THR A 88 27.08 -3.48 21.95
C THR A 88 26.30 -2.53 22.85
N LYS A 89 27.04 -1.99 23.82
CA LYS A 89 26.66 -0.93 24.75
C LYS A 89 26.10 0.27 23.99
N ILE A 90 24.91 0.70 24.37
CA ILE A 90 24.33 1.98 23.96
C ILE A 90 24.93 3.05 24.88
N SER A 91 25.78 3.91 24.34
CA SER A 91 26.31 5.10 25.02
C SER A 91 25.24 6.18 25.14
N GLU A 92 25.03 6.64 26.37
CA GLU A 92 24.47 7.96 26.72
C GLU A 92 25.41 9.11 26.31
N LYS A 93 24.85 10.34 26.29
CA LYS A 93 25.35 11.66 25.83
C LYS A 93 24.93 11.96 24.38
N ASP A 94 24.17 13.00 24.08
CA ASP A 94 24.36 14.37 24.52
C ASP A 94 23.01 15.12 24.49
N ALA A 95 22.54 15.56 25.67
CA ALA A 95 21.57 16.63 25.78
C ALA A 95 22.33 17.96 25.85
N LYS A 96 21.77 18.99 25.20
CA LYS A 96 22.03 20.43 25.40
C LYS A 96 22.92 21.09 24.34
N HIS A 97 22.28 21.70 23.33
CA HIS A 97 22.52 23.10 22.92
C HIS A 97 21.56 23.49 21.78
N GLN A 98 20.50 24.22 22.12
CA GLN A 98 20.03 25.31 21.26
C GLN A 98 19.68 26.46 22.19
N LYS A 99 20.47 27.52 22.09
CA LYS A 99 20.20 28.86 22.62
C LYS A 99 19.43 29.62 21.55
#